data_AF-A0A7G2K1D5-F1
#
_entry.id   AF-A0A7G2K1D5-F1
#
_cell.length_a   1.000
_cell.length_b   1.000
_cell.length_c   1.000
_cell.angle_alpha   90.00
_cell.angle_beta   90.00
_cell.angle_gamma   90.00
#
_symmetry.space_group_name_H-M   'P 1'
#
loop_
_entity.id
_entity.type
_entity.pdbx_description
1 polymer ?
#
loop_
_entity_poly.entity_id
_entity_poly.type
_entity_poly.pdbx_seq_one_letter_code
_entity_poly.pdbx_strand_id
1 'polypeptide(L)'
;AKATRKEFAEGIAAHGTDALRFTLAALASNGRDINWDMKRLEGYRNFCNKLWNASRFVLTNEKLDLSQGEIEFSLADRWIQSEFNRTVETFRNSLSQYRFDLCANAIYEFTWNQFCDWYLELTKPVFANGNAAQIRAASQTLVHVLEKFKRIGEVLKWQVLLTKKICPTKSERLNPFWQCLTVCI
;
A
#
# COMPACT_ATOMS: atom_id res chain seq x y z
N ALA A 1 -18.82 -28.23 6.11
CA ALA A 1 -17.81 -29.18 6.65
C ALA A 1 -17.43 -30.30 5.68
N LYS A 2 -18.37 -31.16 5.23
CA LYS A 2 -18.07 -32.30 4.33
C LYS A 2 -17.58 -31.87 2.93
N ALA A 3 -18.16 -30.81 2.37
CA ALA A 3 -17.72 -30.22 1.10
C ALA A 3 -16.31 -29.61 1.18
N THR A 4 -16.03 -28.80 2.21
CA THR A 4 -14.71 -28.20 2.45
C THR A 4 -13.60 -29.24 2.61
N ARG A 5 -13.85 -30.36 3.30
CA ARG A 5 -12.88 -31.47 3.43
C ARG A 5 -12.64 -32.19 2.10
N LYS A 6 -13.65 -32.24 1.21
CA LYS A 6 -13.51 -32.83 -0.12
C LYS A 6 -12.70 -31.91 -1.05
N GLU A 7 -12.93 -30.61 -0.95
CA GLU A 7 -12.27 -29.59 -1.78
C GLU A 7 -10.82 -29.32 -1.34
N PHE A 8 -10.55 -29.36 -0.04
CA PHE A 8 -9.23 -29.17 0.56
C PHE A 8 -8.77 -30.43 1.29
N ALA A 9 -8.62 -31.54 0.53
CA ALA A 9 -8.22 -32.84 1.10
C ALA A 9 -6.85 -32.80 1.79
N GLU A 10 -5.91 -32.04 1.24
CA GLU A 10 -4.55 -31.83 1.76
C GLU A 10 -4.44 -30.61 2.71
N GLY A 11 -5.57 -30.00 3.07
CA GLY A 11 -5.62 -28.77 3.87
C GLY A 11 -5.48 -27.48 3.05
N ILE A 12 -5.54 -26.34 3.74
CA ILE A 12 -5.42 -25.01 3.14
C ILE A 12 -3.96 -24.58 3.22
N ALA A 13 -3.35 -24.29 2.07
CA ALA A 13 -1.97 -23.81 2.01
C ALA A 13 -1.77 -22.52 2.83
N ALA A 14 -0.57 -22.33 3.38
CA ALA A 14 -0.28 -21.15 4.17
C ALA A 14 -0.20 -19.89 3.28
N HIS A 15 -1.21 -19.03 3.38
CA HIS A 15 -1.20 -17.69 2.79
C HIS A 15 -0.97 -16.64 3.88
N GLY A 16 -0.30 -15.54 3.53
CA GLY A 16 0.00 -14.47 4.49
C GLY A 16 -1.28 -13.87 5.09
N THR A 17 -1.27 -13.57 6.40
CA THR A 17 -2.43 -13.04 7.13
C THR A 17 -3.02 -11.79 6.48
N ASP A 18 -2.19 -10.90 5.96
CA ASP A 18 -2.64 -9.68 5.30
C ASP A 18 -3.35 -9.97 3.97
N ALA A 19 -2.88 -10.96 3.21
CA ALA A 19 -3.56 -11.41 1.99
C ALA A 19 -4.94 -12.00 2.31
N LEU A 20 -5.04 -12.79 3.38
CA LEU A 20 -6.31 -13.34 3.86
C LEU A 20 -7.29 -12.24 4.27
N ARG A 21 -6.84 -11.27 5.09
CA ARG A 21 -7.68 -10.14 5.52
C ARG A 21 -8.17 -9.30 4.36
N PHE A 22 -7.31 -9.02 3.38
CA PHE A 22 -7.70 -8.27 2.19
C PHE A 22 -8.71 -9.04 1.34
N THR A 23 -8.49 -10.35 1.17
CA THR A 23 -9.41 -11.21 0.43
C THR A 23 -10.80 -11.18 1.07
N LEU A 24 -10.87 -11.32 2.40
CA LEU A 24 -12.14 -11.26 3.12
C LEU A 24 -12.80 -9.88 3.01
N ALA A 25 -12.04 -8.79 3.12
CA ALA A 25 -12.57 -7.44 2.92
C ALA A 25 -13.13 -7.24 1.51
N ALA A 26 -12.41 -7.73 0.49
CA ALA A 26 -12.83 -7.65 -0.91
C ALA A 26 -14.06 -8.53 -1.24
N LEU A 27 -14.22 -9.65 -0.51
CA LEU A 27 -15.36 -10.56 -0.65
C LEU A 27 -16.57 -10.17 0.21
N ALA A 28 -16.42 -9.25 1.16
CA ALA A 28 -17.47 -8.79 2.07
C ALA A 28 -18.48 -7.86 1.38
N SER A 29 -19.09 -8.34 0.30
CA SER A 29 -20.18 -7.67 -0.41
C SER A 29 -21.51 -7.98 0.28
N ASN A 30 -22.35 -6.96 0.48
CA ASN A 30 -23.60 -7.11 1.25
C ASN A 30 -24.51 -8.22 0.68
N GLY A 31 -24.93 -9.15 1.54
CA GLY A 31 -26.07 -10.06 1.28
C GLY A 31 -25.79 -11.30 0.43
N ARG A 32 -24.52 -11.71 0.24
CA ARG A 32 -24.19 -12.97 -0.46
C ARG A 32 -23.29 -13.86 0.39
N ASP A 33 -23.44 -15.17 0.22
CA ASP A 33 -22.49 -16.15 0.72
C ASP A 33 -21.09 -15.83 0.17
N ILE A 34 -20.07 -15.92 1.04
CA ILE A 34 -18.68 -15.73 0.64
C ILE A 34 -18.27 -16.93 -0.21
N ASN A 35 -18.21 -16.74 -1.52
CA ASN A 35 -17.62 -17.72 -2.42
C ASN A 35 -16.10 -17.67 -2.26
N TRP A 36 -15.57 -18.63 -1.49
CA TRP A 36 -14.15 -18.72 -1.21
C TRP A 36 -13.38 -19.26 -2.41
N ASP A 37 -12.43 -18.47 -2.93
CA ASP A 37 -11.60 -18.82 -4.08
C ASP A 37 -10.11 -18.63 -3.74
N MET A 38 -9.36 -19.73 -3.76
CA MET A 38 -7.92 -19.71 -3.52
C MET A 38 -7.14 -18.90 -4.55
N LYS A 39 -7.63 -18.81 -5.80
CA LYS A 39 -6.99 -17.98 -6.83
C LYS A 39 -7.08 -16.50 -6.50
N ARG A 40 -8.20 -16.05 -5.91
CA ARG A 40 -8.34 -14.67 -5.41
C ARG A 40 -7.37 -14.39 -4.28
N LEU A 41 -7.24 -15.33 -3.33
CA LEU A 41 -6.27 -15.21 -2.24
C LEU A 41 -4.82 -15.12 -2.74
N GLU A 42 -4.47 -15.90 -3.77
CA GLU A 42 -3.17 -15.81 -4.42
C GLU A 42 -2.96 -14.44 -5.09
N GLY A 43 -3.98 -13.92 -5.79
CA GLY A 43 -3.95 -12.56 -6.36
C GLY A 43 -3.66 -11.49 -5.30
N TYR A 44 -4.31 -11.56 -4.14
CA TYR A 44 -4.07 -10.60 -3.06
C TYR A 44 -2.76 -10.82 -2.32
N ARG A 45 -2.20 -12.03 -2.33
CA ARG A 45 -0.81 -12.26 -1.90
C ARG A 45 0.18 -11.54 -2.82
N ASN A 46 -0.03 -11.61 -4.14
CA ASN A 46 0.80 -10.91 -5.12
C ASN A 46 0.69 -9.39 -4.97
N PHE A 47 -0.52 -8.90 -4.66
CA PHE A 47 -0.74 -7.50 -4.30
C PHE A 47 0.08 -7.06 -3.07
N CYS A 48 0.01 -7.80 -1.96
CA CYS A 48 0.81 -7.51 -0.77
C CYS A 48 2.31 -7.51 -1.07
N ASN A 49 2.78 -8.46 -1.91
CA ASN A 49 4.18 -8.50 -2.36
C ASN A 49 4.55 -7.28 -3.22
N LYS A 50 3.66 -6.84 -4.12
CA LYS A 50 3.88 -5.65 -4.96
C LYS A 50 4.01 -4.38 -4.12
N LEU A 51 3.14 -4.21 -3.12
CA LEU A 51 3.23 -3.10 -2.18
C LEU A 51 4.51 -3.15 -1.33
N TRP A 52 4.93 -4.35 -0.90
CA TRP A 52 6.20 -4.53 -0.20
C TRP A 52 7.40 -4.15 -1.07
N ASN A 53 7.44 -4.59 -2.33
CA ASN A 53 8.49 -4.24 -3.28
C ASN A 53 8.56 -2.72 -3.53
N ALA A 54 7.40 -2.07 -3.71
CA ALA A 54 7.32 -0.63 -3.89
C ALA A 54 7.82 0.12 -2.64
N SER A 55 7.39 -0.30 -1.45
CA SER A 55 7.84 0.29 -0.18
C SER A 55 9.35 0.13 -0.02
N ARG A 56 9.87 -1.07 -0.30
CA ARG A 56 11.31 -1.36 -0.23
C ARG A 56 12.09 -0.44 -1.17
N PHE A 57 11.65 -0.30 -2.43
CA PHE A 57 12.28 0.60 -3.40
C PHE A 57 12.43 2.02 -2.83
N VAL A 58 11.36 2.59 -2.26
CA VAL A 58 11.40 3.94 -1.68
C VAL A 58 12.38 4.00 -0.51
N LEU A 59 12.26 3.07 0.45
CA LEU A 59 13.01 3.13 1.70
C LEU A 59 14.51 2.81 1.55
N THR A 60 14.86 1.95 0.58
CA THR A 60 16.26 1.58 0.33
C THR A 60 16.93 2.48 -0.69
N ASN A 61 16.22 3.40 -1.34
CA ASN A 61 16.83 4.33 -2.29
C ASN A 61 17.83 5.25 -1.58
N GLU A 62 19.08 5.25 -2.05
CA GLU A 62 20.16 6.06 -1.49
C GLU A 62 20.06 7.52 -1.93
N LYS A 63 19.45 7.76 -3.09
CA LYS A 63 19.23 9.10 -3.65
C LYS A 63 18.01 9.81 -3.08
N LEU A 64 17.31 9.17 -2.15
CA LEU A 64 16.14 9.75 -1.50
C LEU A 64 16.57 10.91 -0.59
N ASP A 65 16.00 12.09 -0.80
CA ASP A 65 16.32 13.31 -0.08
C ASP A 65 15.08 13.89 0.61
N LEU A 66 15.09 13.88 1.94
CA LEU A 66 14.06 14.45 2.80
C LEU A 66 14.54 15.70 3.54
N SER A 67 15.67 16.27 3.11
CA SER A 67 16.20 17.51 3.68
C SER A 67 15.28 18.70 3.41
N GLN A 68 15.44 19.74 4.23
CA GLN A 68 14.74 21.01 4.06
C GLN A 68 15.37 21.83 2.91
N GLY A 69 14.54 22.57 2.18
CA GLY A 69 14.96 23.57 1.18
C GLY A 69 14.03 23.62 -0.04
N GLU A 70 14.50 24.12 -1.17
CA GLU A 70 13.67 24.31 -2.37
C GLU A 70 13.07 23.00 -2.92
N ILE A 71 11.76 23.01 -3.16
CA ILE A 71 11.01 21.87 -3.67
C ILE A 71 10.37 22.27 -4.98
N GLU A 72 10.60 21.46 -6.02
CA GLU A 72 10.00 21.66 -7.34
C GLU A 72 9.16 20.44 -7.69
N PHE A 73 7.87 20.50 -7.39
CA PHE A 73 6.95 19.41 -7.74
C PHE A 73 6.82 19.28 -9.25
N SER A 74 7.01 18.06 -9.75
CA SER A 74 6.70 17.72 -11.14
C SER A 74 5.18 17.61 -11.36
N LEU A 75 4.78 17.51 -12.63
CA LEU A 75 3.39 17.20 -12.97
C LEU A 75 2.97 15.84 -12.39
N ALA A 76 3.87 14.84 -12.42
CA ALA A 76 3.62 13.51 -11.90
C ALA A 76 3.38 13.54 -10.37
N ASP A 77 4.16 14.33 -9.63
CA ASP A 77 4.01 14.46 -8.17
C ASP A 77 2.69 15.11 -7.78
N ARG A 78 2.25 16.12 -8.53
CA ARG A 78 0.93 16.75 -8.30
C ARG A 78 -0.21 15.81 -8.68
N TRP A 79 -0.07 15.10 -9.79
CA TRP A 79 -1.05 14.14 -10.27
C TRP A 79 -1.28 13.00 -9.28
N ILE A 80 -0.24 12.33 -8.80
CA ILE A 80 -0.41 11.20 -7.88
C ILE A 80 -1.05 11.61 -6.56
N GLN A 81 -0.76 12.82 -6.08
CA GLN A 81 -1.39 13.37 -4.88
C GLN A 81 -2.88 13.63 -5.10
N SER A 82 -3.26 14.14 -6.27
CA SER A 82 -4.66 14.32 -6.67
C SER A 82 -5.38 12.96 -6.75
N GLU A 83 -4.80 11.97 -7.42
CA GLU A 83 -5.39 10.63 -7.52
C GLU A 83 -5.51 9.95 -6.14
N PHE A 84 -4.51 10.14 -5.26
CA PHE A 84 -4.59 9.65 -3.90
C PHE A 84 -5.75 10.28 -3.13
N ASN A 85 -5.95 11.60 -3.26
CA ASN A 85 -7.04 12.28 -2.58
C ASN A 85 -8.42 11.81 -3.07
N ARG A 86 -8.60 11.57 -4.39
CA ARG A 86 -9.83 10.96 -4.93
C ARG A 86 -10.05 9.54 -4.41
N THR A 87 -8.97 8.78 -4.27
CA THR A 87 -9.01 7.42 -3.70
C THR A 87 -9.46 7.47 -2.24
N VAL A 88 -8.94 8.42 -1.44
CA VAL A 88 -9.35 8.63 -0.05
C VAL A 88 -10.83 8.98 0.05
N GLU A 89 -11.33 9.87 -0.80
CA GLU A 89 -12.74 10.23 -0.84
C GLU A 89 -13.62 9.01 -1.13
N THR A 90 -13.27 8.26 -2.19
CA THR A 90 -13.96 7.02 -2.56
C THR A 90 -13.95 5.99 -1.42
N PHE A 91 -12.79 5.82 -0.77
CA PHE A 91 -12.62 4.94 0.38
C PHE A 91 -13.51 5.37 1.56
N ARG A 92 -13.52 6.65 1.91
CA ARG A 92 -14.32 7.17 3.04
C ARG A 92 -15.82 7.03 2.78
N ASN A 93 -16.26 7.31 1.55
CA ASN A 93 -17.66 7.16 1.15
C ASN A 93 -18.10 5.69 1.15
N SER A 94 -17.22 4.78 0.73
CA SER A 94 -17.49 3.33 0.79
C SER A 94 -17.53 2.84 2.23
N LEU A 95 -16.61 3.32 3.07
CA LEU A 95 -16.50 2.93 4.47
C LEU A 95 -17.72 3.39 5.28
N SER A 96 -18.26 4.59 5.04
CA SER A 96 -19.46 5.08 5.72
C SER A 96 -20.71 4.24 5.42
N GLN A 97 -20.70 3.53 4.29
CA GLN A 97 -21.74 2.59 3.88
C GLN A 97 -21.42 1.13 4.25
N TYR A 98 -20.35 0.89 5.03
CA TYR A 98 -19.84 -0.44 5.37
C TYR A 98 -19.51 -1.32 4.16
N ARG A 99 -19.21 -0.70 3.01
CA ARG A 99 -18.85 -1.38 1.76
C ARG A 99 -17.35 -1.67 1.70
N PHE A 100 -16.91 -2.65 2.48
CA PHE A 100 -15.50 -3.07 2.56
C PHE A 100 -14.97 -3.60 1.22
N ASP A 101 -15.84 -4.19 0.40
CA ASP A 101 -15.51 -4.64 -0.95
C ASP A 101 -15.05 -3.48 -1.83
N LEU A 102 -15.77 -2.35 -1.79
CA LEU A 102 -15.43 -1.14 -2.51
C LEU A 102 -14.19 -0.44 -1.91
N CYS A 103 -14.04 -0.46 -0.59
CA CYS A 103 -12.83 0.03 0.08
C CYS A 103 -11.57 -0.70 -0.40
N ALA A 104 -11.62 -2.04 -0.41
CA ALA A 104 -10.50 -2.87 -0.87
C ALA A 104 -10.20 -2.62 -2.35
N ASN A 105 -11.24 -2.50 -3.19
CA ASN A 105 -11.06 -2.22 -4.61
C ASN A 105 -10.39 -0.87 -4.86
N ALA A 106 -10.83 0.20 -4.19
CA ALA A 106 -10.25 1.53 -4.34
C ALA A 106 -8.73 1.56 -4.01
N ILE A 107 -8.34 0.88 -2.93
CA ILE A 107 -6.93 0.76 -2.52
C ILE A 107 -6.14 -0.06 -3.55
N TYR A 108 -6.70 -1.19 -3.98
CA TYR A 108 -6.06 -2.08 -4.95
C TYR A 108 -5.77 -1.35 -6.25
N GLU A 109 -6.80 -0.73 -6.84
CA GLU A 109 -6.72 0.01 -8.10
C GLU A 109 -5.70 1.14 -8.04
N PHE A 110 -5.75 1.97 -6.99
CA PHE A 110 -4.80 3.06 -6.85
C PHE A 110 -3.36 2.55 -6.68
N THR A 111 -3.14 1.54 -5.84
CA THR A 111 -1.79 1.01 -5.58
C THR A 111 -1.20 0.36 -6.82
N TRP A 112 -1.99 -0.45 -7.51
CA TRP A 112 -1.51 -1.22 -8.65
C TRP A 112 -1.34 -0.32 -9.87
N ASN A 113 -2.42 0.35 -10.28
CA ASN A 113 -2.51 1.01 -11.57
C ASN A 113 -1.93 2.42 -11.52
N GLN A 114 -2.11 3.18 -10.44
CA GLN A 114 -1.64 4.58 -10.38
C GLN A 114 -0.24 4.68 -9.76
N PHE A 115 -0.05 4.06 -8.60
CA PHE A 115 1.18 4.21 -7.84
C PHE A 115 2.32 3.36 -8.41
N CYS A 116 2.14 2.04 -8.54
CA CYS A 116 3.23 1.16 -8.95
C CYS A 116 3.51 1.20 -10.44
N ASP A 117 2.47 1.13 -11.29
CA ASP A 117 2.66 1.02 -12.75
C ASP A 117 3.08 2.37 -13.37
N TRP A 118 2.61 3.50 -12.84
CA TRP A 118 2.94 4.83 -13.36
C TRP A 118 3.89 5.60 -12.45
N TYR A 119 3.45 6.02 -11.26
CA TYR A 119 4.20 7.00 -10.49
C TYR A 119 5.60 6.51 -10.07
N LEU A 120 5.71 5.26 -9.61
CA LEU A 120 6.99 4.67 -9.23
C LEU A 120 7.97 4.66 -10.42
N GLU A 121 7.49 4.28 -11.60
CA GLU A 121 8.29 4.27 -12.84
C GLU A 121 8.71 5.68 -13.27
N LEU A 122 7.81 6.66 -13.16
CA LEU A 122 8.07 8.07 -13.47
C LEU A 122 9.09 8.72 -12.54
N THR A 123 9.24 8.22 -11.30
CA THR A 123 10.24 8.74 -10.36
C THR A 123 11.66 8.25 -10.67
N LYS A 124 11.83 7.11 -11.36
CA LYS A 124 13.14 6.56 -11.70
C LYS A 124 14.04 7.54 -12.50
N PRO A 125 13.58 8.18 -13.58
CA PRO A 125 14.38 9.18 -14.30
C PRO A 125 14.68 10.43 -13.45
N VAL A 126 13.79 10.81 -12.54
CA VAL A 126 14.01 11.94 -11.61
C VAL A 126 15.18 11.61 -10.66
N PHE A 127 15.21 10.39 -10.10
CA PHE A 127 16.36 9.96 -9.29
C PHE A 127 17.63 9.72 -10.12
N ALA A 128 17.51 9.40 -11.40
CA ALA A 128 18.68 9.22 -12.26
C ALA A 128 19.34 10.56 -12.61
N ASN A 129 18.55 11.53 -13.08
CA ASN A 129 19.04 12.72 -13.79
C ASN A 129 18.44 14.05 -13.30
N GLY A 130 17.55 14.03 -12.30
CA GLY A 130 16.87 15.24 -11.80
C GLY A 130 17.77 16.14 -10.97
N ASN A 131 17.34 17.39 -10.81
CA ASN A 131 18.00 18.34 -9.90
C ASN A 131 17.64 18.06 -8.42
N ALA A 132 18.35 18.68 -7.48
CA ALA A 132 18.10 18.47 -6.05
C ALA A 132 16.68 18.84 -5.60
N ALA A 133 16.07 19.88 -6.18
CA ALA A 133 14.70 20.29 -5.84
C ALA A 133 13.64 19.28 -6.31
N GLN A 134 13.83 18.69 -7.50
CA GLN A 134 12.98 17.65 -8.07
C GLN A 134 13.13 16.32 -7.33
N ILE A 135 14.37 15.94 -6.99
CA ILE A 135 14.64 14.74 -6.19
C ILE A 135 13.96 14.86 -4.81
N ARG A 136 14.04 16.03 -4.16
CA ARG A 136 13.33 16.29 -2.90
C ARG A 136 11.82 16.20 -3.06
N ALA A 137 11.26 16.79 -4.12
CA ALA A 137 9.82 16.74 -4.38
C ALA A 137 9.31 15.29 -4.56
N ALA A 138 10.00 14.50 -5.38
CA ALA A 138 9.66 13.09 -5.60
C ALA A 138 9.83 12.24 -4.33
N SER A 139 10.92 12.47 -3.58
CA SER A 139 11.20 11.79 -2.31
C SER A 139 10.11 12.04 -1.27
N GLN A 140 9.73 13.30 -1.06
CA GLN A 140 8.67 13.67 -0.12
C GLN A 140 7.31 13.12 -0.56
N THR A 141 7.01 13.18 -1.86
CA THR A 141 5.74 12.67 -2.38
C THR A 141 5.62 11.15 -2.23
N LEU A 142 6.67 10.39 -2.53
CA LEU A 142 6.71 8.93 -2.33
C LEU A 142 6.49 8.55 -0.86
N VAL A 143 7.22 9.20 0.06
CA VAL A 143 7.08 8.93 1.50
C VAL A 143 5.68 9.31 1.99
N HIS A 144 5.16 10.47 1.59
CA HIS A 144 3.83 10.93 1.98
C HIS A 144 2.72 9.99 1.51
N VAL A 145 2.81 9.48 0.28
CA VAL A 145 1.84 8.51 -0.26
C VAL A 145 1.91 7.20 0.55
N LEU A 146 3.11 6.67 0.82
CA LEU A 146 3.28 5.46 1.64
C LEU A 146 2.77 5.65 3.07
N GLU A 147 3.02 6.79 3.70
CA GLU A 147 2.50 7.11 5.03
C GLU A 147 0.98 7.13 5.07
N LYS A 148 0.35 7.77 4.09
CA LYS A 148 -1.11 7.81 4.01
C LYS A 148 -1.71 6.44 3.71
N PHE A 149 -1.08 5.64 2.87
CA PHE A 149 -1.47 4.25 2.64
C PHE A 149 -1.48 3.42 3.92
N LYS A 150 -0.45 3.59 4.76
CA LYS A 150 -0.38 2.92 6.06
C LYS A 150 -1.61 3.26 6.91
N ARG A 151 -1.94 4.55 7.02
CA ARG A 151 -3.10 5.02 7.80
C ARG A 151 -4.42 4.42 7.29
N ILE A 152 -4.59 4.30 5.97
CA ILE A 152 -5.75 3.62 5.39
C ILE A 152 -5.75 2.13 5.74
N GLY A 153 -4.61 1.46 5.62
CA GLY A 153 -4.46 0.05 5.96
C GLY A 153 -4.79 -0.28 7.41
N GLU A 154 -4.49 0.63 8.35
CA GLU A 154 -4.85 0.50 9.77
C GLU A 154 -6.36 0.45 9.99
N VAL A 155 -7.14 1.23 9.22
CA VAL A 155 -8.60 1.24 9.30
C VAL A 155 -9.21 -0.12 8.94
N LEU A 156 -8.66 -0.78 7.92
CA LEU A 156 -9.08 -2.13 7.52
C LEU A 156 -8.40 -3.25 8.35
N LYS A 157 -7.54 -2.90 9.32
CA LYS A 157 -6.63 -3.83 10.03
C LYS A 157 -5.82 -4.74 9.10
N TRP A 158 -5.53 -4.24 7.90
CA TRP A 158 -4.95 -4.98 6.80
C TRP A 158 -3.41 -5.05 6.83
N GLN A 159 -2.73 -4.38 7.76
CA GLN A 159 -1.26 -4.35 7.78
C GLN A 159 -0.67 -4.83 9.10
N VAL A 160 -0.19 -6.08 9.11
CA VAL A 160 0.79 -6.55 10.10
C VAL A 160 2.21 -6.57 9.50
N LEU A 161 2.36 -6.61 8.16
CA LEU A 161 3.66 -6.80 7.51
C LEU A 161 4.41 -5.52 7.13
N LEU A 162 3.74 -4.43 6.76
CA LEU A 162 4.46 -3.16 6.47
C LEU A 162 5.14 -2.64 7.74
N THR A 163 4.51 -2.75 8.90
CA THR A 163 5.06 -2.34 10.20
C THR A 163 6.29 -3.15 10.63
N LYS A 164 6.31 -4.47 10.42
CA LYS A 164 7.38 -5.34 10.94
C LYS A 164 8.62 -5.48 10.04
N LYS A 165 8.50 -5.33 8.71
CA LYS A 165 9.62 -5.56 7.77
C LYS A 165 10.32 -4.30 7.26
N ILE A 166 9.68 -3.13 7.33
CA ILE A 166 10.22 -1.85 6.83
C ILE A 166 11.18 -1.20 7.83
N CYS A 167 11.06 -1.53 9.12
CA CYS A 167 11.63 -0.74 10.21
C CYS A 167 13.13 -0.88 10.53
N PRO A 168 13.92 -1.90 10.11
CA PRO A 168 15.23 -2.08 10.77
C PRO A 168 16.38 -1.23 10.23
N THR A 169 16.25 -0.47 9.12
CA THR A 169 17.46 0.06 8.43
C THR A 169 17.63 1.58 8.32
N LYS A 170 16.64 2.43 8.59
CA LYS A 170 16.82 3.91 8.53
C LYS A 170 15.92 4.71 9.51
N SER A 171 15.86 4.31 10.78
CA SER A 171 15.03 4.99 11.79
C SER A 171 15.46 6.43 12.14
N GLU A 172 16.69 6.84 11.81
CA GLU A 172 17.22 8.15 12.20
C GLU A 172 16.94 9.28 11.20
N ARG A 173 16.62 8.97 9.94
CA ARG A 173 16.36 9.97 8.88
C ARG A 173 14.89 10.20 8.55
N LEU A 174 14.01 9.38 9.11
CA LEU A 174 12.57 9.49 8.92
C LEU A 174 11.96 10.28 10.10
N ASN A 175 10.90 11.06 9.82
CA ASN A 175 10.10 11.82 10.80
C ASN A 175 9.86 11.00 12.09
N PRO A 176 9.82 11.60 13.30
CA PRO A 176 9.48 10.92 14.57
C PRO A 176 8.23 10.01 14.52
N PHE A 177 7.31 10.23 13.58
CA PHE A 177 6.20 9.31 13.27
C PHE A 177 6.67 7.88 12.89
N TRP A 178 7.76 7.76 12.14
CA TRP A 178 8.40 6.47 11.81
C TRP A 178 9.25 5.92 12.96
N GLN A 179 9.76 6.77 13.86
CA GLN A 179 10.48 6.32 15.05
C GLN A 179 9.54 5.68 16.08
N CYS A 180 8.35 6.28 16.29
CA CYS A 180 7.32 5.78 17.20
C CYS A 180 6.77 4.40 16.76
N LEU A 181 6.86 4.11 15.46
CA LEU A 181 6.56 2.82 14.84
C LEU A 181 7.46 1.66 15.32
N THR A 182 8.63 1.96 15.91
CA THR A 182 9.55 0.96 16.48
C THR A 182 9.15 0.55 17.91
N VAL A 183 8.38 1.38 18.61
CA VAL A 183 8.14 1.26 20.07
C VAL A 183 6.72 0.79 20.42
N CYS A 184 5.77 0.82 19.48
CA CYS A 184 4.38 0.45 19.75
C CYS A 184 3.95 -0.95 19.26
N ILE A 185 4.88 -1.93 19.21
CA ILE A 185 4.57 -3.36 19.10
C ILE A 185 5.43 -4.16 20.07
#